data_AF-A0A1M6A577-F1
#
_entry.id   AF-A0A1M6A577-F1
#
_cell.length_a   1.000
_cell.length_b   1.000
_cell.length_c   1.000
_cell.angle_alpha   90.00
_cell.angle_beta   90.00
_cell.angle_gamma   90.00
#
_symmetry.space_group_name_H-M   'P 1'
#
loop_
_entity.id
_entity.type
_entity.pdbx_description
1 polymer ?
#
loop_
_entity_poly.entity_id
_entity_poly.type
_entity_poly.pdbx_seq_one_letter_code
_entity_poly.pdbx_strand_id
1 'polypeptide(L)'
;MKGIKFPMLRTLEDVINISNNEELTAVDLPLLETISGRVIIKENPALKDINLSKLKTLDDSVFITDNDAMSTLEIPKLETTSRLFIWGNQLTSLEFPSLESAGSVDINKEDALSVLNLAKLRTVDSDFSVERNVALTSLDISLLETIDGELKIQKNSALTTLELPSLTSVQENSISFDYNGLDVVSVNGLLEKLASISPALTGKSINLRQTPATTPTAQGLTDKSILEENGNTVQTD
;
A
#
# COMPACT_ATOMS: atom_id res chain seq x y z
N MET A 1 -19.54 24.13 -6.49
CA MET A 1 -18.31 24.94 -6.29
C MET A 1 -17.18 24.22 -6.99
N LYS A 2 -16.43 24.87 -7.90
CA LYS A 2 -15.46 24.16 -8.77
C LYS A 2 -14.05 24.01 -8.20
N GLY A 3 -13.68 24.78 -7.18
CA GLY A 3 -12.35 24.64 -6.56
C GLY A 3 -12.30 25.21 -5.15
N ILE A 4 -11.50 24.58 -4.29
CA ILE A 4 -11.19 25.00 -2.93
C ILE A 4 -9.73 25.44 -2.89
N LYS A 5 -9.43 26.61 -2.32
CA LYS A 5 -8.06 27.13 -2.22
C LYS A 5 -7.79 27.75 -0.85
N PHE A 6 -6.74 27.30 -0.18
CA PHE A 6 -6.21 27.96 1.02
C PHE A 6 -4.71 28.20 0.86
N PRO A 7 -4.31 29.26 0.14
CA PRO A 7 -2.92 29.47 -0.26
C PRO A 7 -1.97 29.76 0.91
N MET A 8 -2.51 30.10 2.07
CA MET A 8 -1.75 30.48 3.27
C MET A 8 -1.91 29.49 4.44
N LEU A 9 -2.74 28.44 4.29
CA LEU A 9 -2.94 27.46 5.36
C LEU A 9 -1.68 26.59 5.47
N ARG A 10 -1.06 26.57 6.65
CA ARG A 10 0.18 25.83 6.92
C ARG A 10 0.00 24.66 7.87
N THR A 11 -0.92 24.78 8.81
CA THR A 11 -1.23 23.75 9.80
C THR A 11 -2.73 23.62 9.93
N LEU A 12 -3.20 22.43 10.25
CA LEU A 12 -4.60 22.17 10.60
C LEU A 12 -4.69 21.15 11.73
N GLU A 13 -5.40 21.50 12.80
CA GLU A 13 -5.58 20.60 13.96
C GLU A 13 -6.85 19.73 13.85
N ASP A 14 -7.71 20.03 12.89
CA ASP A 14 -9.01 19.40 12.69
C ASP A 14 -9.05 18.62 11.36
N VAL A 15 -10.23 18.15 10.98
CA VAL A 15 -10.49 17.34 9.80
C VAL A 15 -10.62 18.21 8.54
N ILE A 16 -9.91 17.83 7.48
CA ILE A 16 -10.28 18.22 6.11
C ILE A 16 -11.34 17.23 5.63
N ASN A 17 -12.59 17.67 5.52
CA ASN A 17 -13.66 16.86 4.97
C ASN A 17 -14.18 17.47 3.66
N ILE A 18 -13.87 16.81 2.55
CA ILE A 18 -14.28 17.19 1.20
C ILE A 18 -15.07 16.02 0.64
N SER A 19 -16.37 16.02 0.91
CA SER A 19 -17.25 14.92 0.54
C SER A 19 -18.45 15.38 -0.27
N ASN A 20 -18.89 14.54 -1.21
CA ASN A 20 -20.15 14.72 -1.95
C ASN A 20 -20.20 16.02 -2.77
N ASN A 21 -19.11 16.38 -3.45
CA ASN A 21 -19.06 17.56 -4.31
C ASN A 21 -19.05 17.16 -5.80
N GLU A 22 -20.23 17.17 -6.41
CA GLU A 22 -20.45 16.83 -7.83
C GLU A 22 -19.63 17.67 -8.83
N GLU A 23 -19.36 18.94 -8.50
CA GLU A 23 -18.71 19.88 -9.42
C GLU A 23 -17.27 20.26 -9.02
N LEU A 24 -16.78 19.79 -7.87
CA LEU A 24 -15.47 20.20 -7.37
C LEU A 24 -14.39 19.54 -8.22
N THR A 25 -13.57 20.33 -8.91
CA THR A 25 -12.53 19.80 -9.79
C THR A 25 -11.14 19.85 -9.18
N ALA A 26 -10.90 20.72 -8.19
CA ALA A 26 -9.57 20.86 -7.58
C ALA A 26 -9.59 21.32 -6.11
N VAL A 27 -8.62 20.85 -5.35
CA VAL A 27 -8.31 21.28 -3.98
C VAL A 27 -6.86 21.74 -3.92
N ASP A 28 -6.62 23.00 -3.53
CA ASP A 28 -5.30 23.62 -3.57
C ASP A 28 -4.85 24.09 -2.17
N LEU A 29 -3.92 23.34 -1.58
CA LEU A 29 -3.36 23.55 -0.24
C LEU A 29 -1.82 23.60 -0.31
N PRO A 30 -1.25 24.57 -1.05
CA PRO A 30 0.15 24.54 -1.50
C PRO A 30 1.18 24.74 -0.38
N LEU A 31 0.76 25.22 0.79
CA LEU A 31 1.64 25.50 1.94
C LEU A 31 1.30 24.64 3.17
N LEU A 32 0.35 23.71 3.06
CA LEU A 32 -0.07 22.88 4.19
C LEU A 32 1.05 21.87 4.50
N GLU A 33 1.63 21.99 5.68
CA GLU A 33 2.79 21.21 6.14
C GLU A 33 2.40 20.13 7.13
N THR A 34 1.44 20.40 8.02
CA THR A 34 1.01 19.46 9.06
C THR A 34 -0.50 19.40 9.20
N ILE A 35 -1.04 18.20 9.41
CA ILE A 35 -2.43 17.97 9.77
C ILE A 35 -2.46 17.03 10.97
N SER A 36 -2.92 17.51 12.12
CA SER A 36 -3.09 16.64 13.30
C SER A 36 -4.43 15.91 13.30
N GLY A 37 -5.40 16.39 12.51
CA GLY A 37 -6.65 15.72 12.25
C GLY A 37 -6.60 14.78 11.04
N ARG A 38 -7.78 14.48 10.50
CA ARG A 38 -7.98 13.53 9.41
C ARG A 38 -8.15 14.23 8.07
N VAL A 39 -7.74 13.58 6.99
CA VAL A 39 -8.12 13.98 5.62
C VAL A 39 -9.15 12.99 5.09
N ILE A 40 -10.33 13.47 4.76
CA ILE A 40 -11.43 12.71 4.15
C ILE A 40 -11.77 13.37 2.81
N ILE A 41 -11.56 12.65 1.71
CA ILE A 41 -11.88 13.08 0.36
C ILE A 41 -12.68 11.97 -0.31
N LYS A 42 -14.01 12.11 -0.32
CA LYS A 42 -14.91 11.04 -0.70
C LYS A 42 -16.02 11.48 -1.64
N GLU A 43 -16.37 10.67 -2.64
CA GLU A 43 -17.54 10.90 -3.51
C GLU A 43 -17.47 12.30 -4.17
N ASN A 44 -16.33 12.64 -4.78
CA ASN A 44 -16.20 13.86 -5.60
C ASN A 44 -15.92 13.45 -7.06
N PRO A 45 -16.96 13.09 -7.83
CA PRO A 45 -16.79 12.45 -9.14
C PRO A 45 -16.09 13.33 -10.18
N ALA A 46 -16.09 14.67 -9.99
CA ALA A 46 -15.39 15.61 -10.87
C ALA A 46 -14.00 16.02 -10.38
N LEU A 47 -13.55 15.58 -9.20
CA LEU A 47 -12.28 15.98 -8.59
C LEU A 47 -11.12 15.35 -9.34
N LYS A 48 -10.21 16.21 -9.84
CA LYS A 48 -9.05 15.79 -10.62
C LYS A 48 -7.74 15.95 -9.85
N ASP A 49 -7.63 17.07 -9.15
CA ASP A 49 -6.36 17.53 -8.58
C ASP A 49 -6.48 17.85 -7.09
N ILE A 50 -5.55 17.32 -6.31
CA ILE A 50 -5.35 17.67 -4.90
C ILE A 50 -3.89 18.07 -4.72
N ASN A 51 -3.65 19.32 -4.34
CA ASN A 51 -2.30 19.81 -4.05
C ASN A 51 -2.03 19.76 -2.54
N LEU A 52 -1.32 18.73 -2.10
CA LEU A 52 -0.75 18.56 -0.76
C LEU A 52 0.78 18.47 -0.82
N SER A 53 1.41 19.16 -1.78
CA SER A 53 2.84 19.02 -2.11
C SER A 53 3.82 19.39 -0.98
N LYS A 54 3.35 20.05 0.09
CA LYS A 54 4.14 20.40 1.28
C LYS A 54 3.81 19.56 2.51
N LEU A 55 2.78 18.72 2.45
CA LEU A 55 2.33 17.95 3.61
C LEU A 55 3.42 16.97 4.02
N LYS A 56 3.90 17.13 5.26
CA LYS A 56 5.01 16.36 5.84
C LYS A 56 4.53 15.34 6.86
N THR A 57 3.61 15.76 7.74
CA THR A 57 3.05 14.90 8.77
C THR A 57 1.53 14.96 8.74
N LEU A 58 0.92 13.79 8.85
CA LEU A 58 -0.51 13.64 9.07
C LEU A 58 -0.71 12.70 10.26
N ASP A 59 -1.15 13.22 11.40
CA ASP A 59 -1.10 12.44 12.65
C ASP A 59 -2.23 11.40 12.74
N ASP A 60 -3.36 11.61 12.04
CA ASP A 60 -4.46 10.64 11.94
C ASP A 60 -4.43 9.94 10.56
N SER A 61 -5.54 9.98 9.81
CA SER A 61 -5.76 9.12 8.66
C SER A 61 -5.97 9.93 7.38
N VAL A 62 -5.51 9.37 6.26
CA VAL A 62 -5.88 9.76 4.90
C VAL A 62 -6.94 8.78 4.41
N PHE A 63 -8.14 9.26 4.13
CA PHE A 63 -9.23 8.52 3.50
C PHE A 63 -9.56 9.16 2.16
N ILE A 64 -9.27 8.46 1.06
CA ILE A 64 -9.54 8.94 -0.29
C ILE A 64 -10.31 7.85 -1.03
N THR A 65 -11.60 8.07 -1.25
CA THR A 65 -12.47 7.06 -1.86
C THR A 65 -13.41 7.62 -2.91
N ASP A 66 -13.69 6.84 -3.95
CA ASP A 66 -14.75 7.14 -4.91
C ASP A 66 -14.62 8.53 -5.58
N ASN A 67 -13.40 8.90 -6.02
CA ASN A 67 -13.13 10.13 -6.78
C ASN A 67 -12.73 9.79 -8.23
N ASP A 68 -13.73 9.43 -9.05
CA ASP A 68 -13.55 8.79 -10.37
C ASP A 68 -12.75 9.60 -11.40
N ALA A 69 -12.73 10.93 -11.30
CA ALA A 69 -11.98 11.79 -12.22
C ALA A 69 -10.51 11.99 -11.84
N MET A 70 -10.09 11.53 -10.67
CA MET A 70 -8.71 11.69 -10.19
C MET A 70 -7.84 10.57 -10.75
N SER A 71 -6.89 10.95 -11.61
CA SER A 71 -6.00 10.01 -12.29
C SER A 71 -4.67 9.80 -11.59
N THR A 72 -4.26 10.71 -10.70
CA THR A 72 -2.96 10.67 -10.02
C THR A 72 -3.07 11.29 -8.64
N LEU A 73 -2.32 10.78 -7.68
CA LEU A 73 -2.15 11.38 -6.37
C LEU A 73 -0.69 11.28 -5.94
N GLU A 74 -0.09 12.43 -5.63
CA GLU A 74 1.29 12.53 -5.16
C GLU A 74 1.32 13.37 -3.87
N ILE A 75 1.90 12.81 -2.80
CA ILE A 75 2.18 13.54 -1.57
C ILE A 75 3.67 13.37 -1.25
N PRO A 76 4.55 14.11 -1.95
CA PRO A 76 5.96 13.75 -2.07
C PRO A 76 6.77 13.96 -0.80
N LYS A 77 6.20 14.66 0.18
CA LYS A 77 6.86 15.00 1.45
C LYS A 77 6.28 14.30 2.66
N LEU A 78 5.21 13.51 2.50
CA LEU A 78 4.60 12.82 3.63
C LEU A 78 5.58 11.80 4.17
N GLU A 79 6.01 11.97 5.42
CA GLU A 79 6.95 11.10 6.11
C GLU A 79 6.23 10.07 6.99
N THR A 80 5.12 10.47 7.61
CA THR A 80 4.34 9.63 8.53
C THR A 80 2.84 9.83 8.37
N THR A 81 2.06 8.76 8.54
CA THR A 81 0.59 8.80 8.67
C THR A 81 0.08 7.69 9.59
N SER A 82 -0.96 7.90 10.39
CA SER A 82 -1.54 6.78 11.16
C SER A 82 -2.33 5.81 10.30
N ARG A 83 -2.93 6.28 9.19
CA ARG A 83 -3.57 5.38 8.23
C ARG A 83 -3.57 5.97 6.84
N LEU A 84 -3.27 5.14 5.85
CA LEU A 84 -3.44 5.44 4.44
C LEU A 84 -4.52 4.51 3.89
N PHE A 85 -5.71 5.06 3.64
CA PHE A 85 -6.85 4.33 3.10
C PHE A 85 -7.28 4.91 1.76
N ILE A 86 -6.94 4.22 0.68
CA ILE A 86 -7.23 4.59 -0.71
C ILE A 86 -8.09 3.49 -1.32
N TRP A 87 -9.31 3.84 -1.75
CA TRP A 87 -10.26 2.84 -2.21
C TRP A 87 -11.16 3.30 -3.35
N GLY A 88 -11.19 2.53 -4.44
CA GLY A 88 -12.21 2.68 -5.49
C GLY A 88 -12.14 4.00 -6.25
N ASN A 89 -10.96 4.60 -6.38
CA ASN A 89 -10.73 5.71 -7.31
C ASN A 89 -10.26 5.14 -8.67
N GLN A 90 -9.91 6.02 -9.61
CA GLN A 90 -9.40 5.65 -10.94
C GLN A 90 -7.94 6.09 -11.11
N LEU A 91 -7.16 5.98 -10.03
CA LEU A 91 -5.75 6.38 -10.03
C LEU A 91 -4.96 5.49 -10.98
N THR A 92 -4.07 6.09 -11.76
CA THR A 92 -3.08 5.41 -12.59
C THR A 92 -1.69 5.38 -11.94
N SER A 93 -1.43 6.33 -11.04
CA SER A 93 -0.21 6.44 -10.23
C SER A 93 -0.54 6.99 -8.84
N LEU A 94 0.10 6.40 -7.82
CA LEU A 94 0.00 6.78 -6.42
C LEU A 94 1.40 6.85 -5.80
N GLU A 95 1.80 8.04 -5.37
CA GLU A 95 3.21 8.35 -5.08
C GLU A 95 3.39 8.92 -3.66
N PHE A 96 4.07 8.16 -2.79
CA PHE A 96 4.50 8.57 -1.45
C PHE A 96 6.01 8.33 -1.25
N PRO A 97 6.88 8.95 -2.06
CA PRO A 97 8.32 8.67 -2.09
C PRO A 97 9.10 9.04 -0.80
N SER A 98 8.46 9.74 0.14
CA SER A 98 9.05 10.11 1.43
C SER A 98 8.45 9.37 2.63
N LEU A 99 7.43 8.52 2.42
CA LEU A 99 6.71 7.88 3.53
C LEU A 99 7.61 6.82 4.16
N GLU A 100 7.96 6.99 5.44
CA GLU A 100 8.86 6.11 6.19
C GLU A 100 8.10 5.18 7.15
N SER A 101 6.95 5.64 7.67
CA SER A 101 6.13 4.88 8.60
C SER A 101 4.64 5.14 8.36
N ALA A 102 3.83 4.10 8.49
CA ALA A 102 2.38 4.21 8.49
C ALA A 102 1.78 3.37 9.62
N GLY A 103 0.68 3.80 10.24
CA GLY A 103 -0.04 2.90 11.15
C GLY A 103 -0.71 1.75 10.39
N SER A 104 -1.48 2.03 9.34
CA SER A 104 -1.94 1.02 8.38
C SER A 104 -1.91 1.53 6.94
N VAL A 105 -1.79 0.62 5.97
CA VAL A 105 -1.84 0.92 4.55
C VAL A 105 -2.89 0.02 3.89
N ASP A 106 -3.93 0.62 3.33
CA ASP A 106 -5.03 -0.04 2.61
C ASP A 106 -5.19 0.62 1.24
N ILE A 107 -4.72 -0.03 0.17
CA ILE A 107 -4.81 0.47 -1.20
C ILE A 107 -5.54 -0.58 -2.04
N ASN A 108 -6.83 -0.34 -2.28
CA ASN A 108 -7.73 -1.37 -2.79
C ASN A 108 -8.63 -0.88 -3.93
N LYS A 109 -8.85 -1.75 -4.92
CA LYS A 109 -9.77 -1.50 -6.04
C LYS A 109 -9.43 -0.24 -6.86
N GLU A 110 -8.15 0.04 -7.02
CA GLU A 110 -7.67 1.04 -7.97
C GLU A 110 -7.40 0.31 -9.30
N ASP A 111 -8.47 0.01 -10.05
CA ASP A 111 -8.41 -0.89 -11.22
C ASP A 111 -7.42 -0.40 -12.32
N ALA A 112 -7.18 0.92 -12.38
CA ALA A 112 -6.27 1.56 -13.33
C ALA A 112 -4.84 1.79 -12.79
N LEU A 113 -4.58 1.48 -11.51
CA LEU A 113 -3.33 1.82 -10.84
C LEU A 113 -2.20 0.96 -11.39
N SER A 114 -1.22 1.60 -12.03
CA SER A 114 -0.09 0.93 -12.65
C SER A 114 1.19 1.02 -11.82
N VAL A 115 1.33 2.09 -11.03
CA VAL A 115 2.50 2.40 -10.21
C VAL A 115 2.06 2.81 -8.81
N LEU A 116 2.60 2.13 -7.81
CA LEU A 116 2.50 2.49 -6.40
C LEU A 116 3.91 2.63 -5.81
N ASN A 117 4.26 3.84 -5.42
CA ASN A 117 5.59 4.14 -4.86
C ASN A 117 5.52 4.36 -3.35
N LEU A 118 6.09 3.41 -2.61
CA LEU A 118 6.26 3.43 -1.16
C LEU A 118 7.74 3.12 -0.83
N ALA A 119 8.67 3.53 -1.69
CA ALA A 119 10.07 3.06 -1.69
C ALA A 119 10.84 3.35 -0.39
N LYS A 120 10.36 4.27 0.45
CA LYS A 120 10.95 4.59 1.76
C LYS A 120 10.23 3.97 2.95
N LEU A 121 9.11 3.27 2.74
CA LEU A 121 8.31 2.73 3.83
C LEU A 121 9.11 1.64 4.53
N ARG A 122 9.30 1.80 5.85
CA ARG A 122 10.06 0.87 6.69
C ARG A 122 9.18 0.12 7.68
N THR A 123 8.16 0.78 8.21
CA THR A 123 7.36 0.23 9.31
C THR A 123 5.87 0.42 9.04
N VAL A 124 5.09 -0.61 9.37
CA VAL A 124 3.63 -0.57 9.39
C VAL A 124 3.15 -1.12 10.73
N ASP A 125 2.55 -0.27 11.56
CA ASP A 125 2.17 -0.62 12.94
C ASP A 125 0.89 -1.48 13.04
N SER A 126 0.30 -1.82 11.90
CA SER A 126 -0.91 -2.64 11.74
C SER A 126 -0.87 -3.31 10.36
N ASP A 127 -1.99 -3.35 9.63
CA ASP A 127 -2.10 -4.09 8.37
C ASP A 127 -1.48 -3.33 7.19
N PHE A 128 -0.79 -4.08 6.32
CA PHE A 128 -0.38 -3.64 4.99
C PHE A 128 -1.17 -4.44 3.94
N SER A 129 -2.05 -3.75 3.21
CA SER A 129 -2.99 -4.32 2.25
C SER A 129 -2.94 -3.57 0.93
N VAL A 130 -2.44 -4.23 -0.12
CA VAL A 130 -2.51 -3.78 -1.52
C VAL A 130 -3.28 -4.84 -2.30
N GLU A 131 -4.59 -4.64 -2.50
CA GLU A 131 -5.43 -5.64 -3.15
C GLU A 131 -6.27 -5.15 -4.32
N ARG A 132 -6.51 -6.05 -5.28
CA ARG A 132 -7.44 -5.80 -6.40
C ARG A 132 -7.05 -4.55 -7.21
N ASN A 133 -5.75 -4.29 -7.37
CA ASN A 133 -5.25 -3.27 -8.27
C ASN A 133 -4.76 -3.98 -9.53
N VAL A 134 -5.70 -4.38 -10.40
CA VAL A 134 -5.45 -5.37 -11.46
C VAL A 134 -4.44 -4.91 -12.52
N ALA A 135 -4.25 -3.60 -12.67
CA ALA A 135 -3.27 -2.98 -13.56
C ALA A 135 -1.89 -2.73 -12.91
N LEU A 136 -1.73 -3.04 -11.62
CA LEU A 136 -0.52 -2.70 -10.86
C LEU A 136 0.66 -3.51 -11.39
N THR A 137 1.67 -2.81 -11.89
CA THR A 137 2.90 -3.42 -12.46
C THR A 137 4.15 -3.12 -11.64
N SER A 138 4.12 -2.04 -10.85
CA SER A 138 5.24 -1.60 -10.05
C SER A 138 4.80 -1.28 -8.64
N LEU A 139 5.40 -1.97 -7.68
CA LEU A 139 5.28 -1.73 -6.24
C LEU A 139 6.69 -1.80 -5.64
N ASP A 140 7.21 -0.68 -5.18
CA ASP A 140 8.47 -0.63 -4.44
C ASP A 140 8.20 -0.45 -2.95
N ILE A 141 8.52 -1.50 -2.20
CA ILE A 141 8.53 -1.58 -0.73
C ILE A 141 9.79 -2.30 -0.26
N SER A 142 10.90 -2.13 -1.01
CA SER A 142 12.16 -2.83 -0.76
C SER A 142 12.78 -2.55 0.61
N LEU A 143 12.44 -1.41 1.21
CA LEU A 143 12.86 -1.00 2.55
C LEU A 143 11.89 -1.40 3.68
N LEU A 144 10.79 -2.09 3.39
CA LEU A 144 9.81 -2.49 4.40
C LEU A 144 10.42 -3.54 5.34
N GLU A 145 10.59 -3.18 6.61
CA GLU A 145 11.29 -3.96 7.63
C GLU A 145 10.32 -4.70 8.55
N THR A 146 9.25 -4.04 9.02
CA THR A 146 8.35 -4.60 10.03
C THR A 146 6.90 -4.29 9.72
N ILE A 147 6.04 -5.28 9.98
CA ILE A 147 4.59 -5.18 9.93
C ILE A 147 4.03 -5.81 11.21
N ASP A 148 3.29 -5.02 11.98
CA ASP A 148 2.69 -5.50 13.23
C ASP A 148 1.32 -6.16 13.01
N GLY A 149 0.70 -5.93 11.86
CA GLY A 149 -0.52 -6.61 11.43
C GLY A 149 -0.29 -7.67 10.36
N GLU A 150 -1.28 -7.80 9.48
CA GLU A 150 -1.26 -8.73 8.35
C GLU A 150 -0.54 -8.12 7.13
N LEU A 151 0.12 -8.97 6.34
CA LEU A 151 0.71 -8.59 5.05
C LEU A 151 -0.10 -9.19 3.91
N LYS A 152 -0.80 -8.36 3.14
CA LYS A 152 -1.61 -8.76 1.99
C LYS A 152 -1.25 -7.95 0.76
N ILE A 153 -0.69 -8.62 -0.24
CA ILE A 153 -0.50 -8.08 -1.57
C ILE A 153 -1.15 -9.09 -2.50
N GLN A 154 -2.43 -8.94 -2.82
CA GLN A 154 -3.19 -10.00 -3.50
C GLN A 154 -4.13 -9.47 -4.58
N LYS A 155 -4.42 -10.29 -5.59
CA LYS A 155 -5.31 -9.91 -6.71
C LYS A 155 -4.79 -8.72 -7.51
N ASN A 156 -3.47 -8.56 -7.62
CA ASN A 156 -2.82 -7.59 -8.51
C ASN A 156 -2.24 -8.36 -9.71
N SER A 157 -3.11 -8.82 -10.62
CA SER A 157 -2.76 -9.78 -11.67
C SER A 157 -1.66 -9.33 -12.64
N ALA A 158 -1.43 -8.02 -12.77
CA ALA A 158 -0.35 -7.47 -13.59
C ALA A 158 0.99 -7.34 -12.84
N LEU A 159 1.03 -7.58 -11.53
CA LEU A 159 2.24 -7.47 -10.72
C LEU A 159 3.07 -8.75 -10.92
N THR A 160 4.13 -8.64 -11.72
CA THR A 160 4.97 -9.79 -12.10
C THR A 160 6.20 -9.96 -11.23
N THR A 161 6.62 -8.91 -10.54
CA THR A 161 7.82 -8.91 -9.70
C THR A 161 7.53 -8.32 -8.34
N LEU A 162 8.06 -8.94 -7.28
CA LEU A 162 7.99 -8.42 -5.92
C LEU A 162 9.15 -8.99 -5.09
N GLU A 163 9.85 -8.11 -4.39
CA GLU A 163 10.93 -8.47 -3.47
C GLU A 163 10.74 -7.73 -2.14
N LEU A 164 11.09 -8.40 -1.04
CA LEU A 164 10.99 -7.87 0.32
C LEU A 164 12.31 -8.06 1.09
N PRO A 165 13.45 -7.58 0.55
CA PRO A 165 14.78 -7.93 1.06
C PRO A 165 14.98 -7.49 2.51
N SER A 166 14.37 -6.37 2.91
CA SER A 166 14.50 -5.79 4.26
C SER A 166 13.53 -6.38 5.29
N LEU A 167 12.54 -7.19 4.89
CA LEU A 167 11.50 -7.66 5.81
C LEU A 167 12.09 -8.53 6.93
N THR A 168 11.74 -8.24 8.17
CA THR A 168 12.26 -8.91 9.36
C THR A 168 11.14 -9.46 10.26
N SER A 169 9.93 -8.91 10.21
CA SER A 169 8.81 -9.44 10.99
C SER A 169 7.45 -9.15 10.37
N VAL A 170 6.53 -10.11 10.54
CA VAL A 170 5.08 -9.94 10.38
C VAL A 170 4.43 -10.53 11.64
N GLN A 171 3.81 -9.71 12.49
CA GLN A 171 3.38 -10.17 13.81
C GLN A 171 2.07 -10.96 13.77
N GLU A 172 1.07 -10.56 12.98
CA GLU A 172 -0.21 -11.28 12.88
C GLU A 172 -0.12 -12.52 11.98
N ASN A 173 -1.21 -13.27 11.89
CA ASN A 173 -1.19 -14.64 11.37
C ASN A 173 -1.25 -14.75 9.84
N SER A 174 -1.53 -13.68 9.09
CA SER A 174 -1.76 -13.76 7.64
C SER A 174 -0.65 -13.09 6.82
N ILE A 175 -0.08 -13.85 5.89
CA ILE A 175 0.78 -13.38 4.81
C ILE A 175 0.20 -13.89 3.49
N SER A 176 -0.29 -13.01 2.63
CA SER A 176 -0.93 -13.39 1.37
C SER A 176 -0.32 -12.63 0.18
N PHE A 177 0.17 -13.41 -0.78
CA PHE A 177 0.58 -12.99 -2.11
C PHE A 177 -0.27 -13.64 -3.21
N ASP A 178 -1.51 -14.02 -2.88
CA ASP A 178 -2.39 -14.77 -3.76
C ASP A 178 -2.89 -13.94 -4.96
N TYR A 179 -3.09 -14.60 -6.10
CA TYR A 179 -3.72 -14.06 -7.29
C TYR A 179 -3.01 -12.84 -7.90
N ASN A 180 -1.69 -12.74 -7.73
CA ASN A 180 -0.86 -11.83 -8.52
C ASN A 180 -0.32 -12.54 -9.76
N GLY A 181 0.43 -11.82 -10.60
CA GLY A 181 1.11 -12.37 -11.77
C GLY A 181 2.57 -12.74 -11.50
N LEU A 182 2.97 -13.02 -10.25
CA LEU A 182 4.38 -13.12 -9.87
C LEU A 182 5.09 -14.24 -10.64
N ASP A 183 6.26 -13.92 -11.16
CA ASP A 183 7.12 -14.87 -11.83
C ASP A 183 7.80 -15.84 -10.85
N VAL A 184 8.41 -16.87 -11.41
CA VAL A 184 9.05 -17.92 -10.59
C VAL A 184 10.19 -17.35 -9.74
N VAL A 185 10.92 -16.34 -10.21
CA VAL A 185 12.01 -15.72 -9.45
C VAL A 185 11.46 -15.06 -8.19
N SER A 186 10.41 -14.27 -8.33
CA SER A 186 9.75 -13.57 -7.23
C SER A 186 9.12 -14.54 -6.23
N VAL A 187 8.43 -15.57 -6.71
CA VAL A 187 7.85 -16.62 -5.82
C VAL A 187 8.93 -17.30 -4.99
N ASN A 188 10.07 -17.68 -5.59
CA ASN A 188 11.15 -18.33 -4.85
C ASN A 188 11.85 -17.33 -3.90
N GLY A 189 12.09 -16.09 -4.33
CA GLY A 189 12.68 -15.05 -3.49
C GLY A 189 11.84 -14.71 -2.26
N LEU A 190 10.51 -14.70 -2.39
CA LEU A 190 9.60 -14.53 -1.25
C LEU A 190 9.67 -15.71 -0.28
N LEU A 191 9.68 -16.95 -0.78
CA LEU A 191 9.81 -18.15 0.07
C LEU A 191 11.13 -18.16 0.84
N GLU A 192 12.25 -17.94 0.13
CA GLU A 192 13.58 -17.82 0.72
C GLU A 192 13.60 -16.74 1.80
N LYS A 193 13.09 -15.55 1.45
CA LYS A 193 13.09 -14.41 2.36
C LYS A 193 12.31 -14.71 3.64
N LEU A 194 11.10 -15.25 3.54
CA LEU A 194 10.28 -15.59 4.69
C LEU A 194 10.92 -16.71 5.54
N ALA A 195 11.51 -17.72 4.90
CA ALA A 195 12.19 -18.82 5.60
C ALA A 195 13.44 -18.36 6.35
N SER A 196 14.08 -17.28 5.88
CA SER A 196 15.31 -16.71 6.47
C SER A 196 15.08 -15.79 7.67
N ILE A 197 13.83 -15.37 7.93
CA ILE A 197 13.50 -14.44 9.03
C ILE A 197 13.86 -15.05 10.38
N SER A 198 14.48 -14.24 11.27
CA SER A 198 14.91 -14.64 12.60
C SER A 198 14.48 -13.63 13.66
N PRO A 199 13.78 -14.04 14.74
CA PRO A 199 13.30 -15.40 15.03
C PRO A 199 12.36 -15.94 13.93
N ALA A 200 12.35 -17.26 13.75
CA ALA A 200 11.54 -17.90 12.71
C ALA A 200 10.07 -17.48 12.80
N LEU A 201 9.44 -17.23 11.65
CA LEU A 201 8.00 -17.06 11.58
C LEU A 201 7.33 -18.37 12.02
N THR A 202 6.36 -18.27 12.92
CA THR A 202 5.59 -19.43 13.42
C THR A 202 4.10 -19.13 13.42
N GLY A 203 3.27 -20.14 13.16
CA GLY A 203 1.81 -20.02 13.24
C GLY A 203 1.16 -19.18 12.14
N LYS A 204 1.89 -18.88 11.06
CA LYS A 204 1.40 -18.07 9.93
C LYS A 204 0.64 -18.92 8.92
N SER A 205 -0.39 -18.33 8.33
CA SER A 205 -0.96 -18.76 7.05
C SER A 205 -0.28 -17.97 5.94
N ILE A 206 0.53 -18.66 5.13
CA ILE A 206 1.32 -18.08 4.03
C ILE A 206 0.73 -18.58 2.71
N ASN A 207 0.16 -17.69 1.90
CA ASN A 207 -0.47 -18.05 0.62
C ASN A 207 0.24 -17.35 -0.55
N LEU A 208 0.70 -18.11 -1.54
CA LEU A 208 1.49 -17.65 -2.70
C LEU A 208 0.97 -18.23 -4.04
N ARG A 209 -0.34 -18.47 -4.19
CA ARG A 209 -0.89 -18.96 -5.47
C ARG A 209 -0.95 -17.84 -6.50
N GLN A 210 -0.46 -18.05 -7.71
CA GLN A 210 -0.39 -17.02 -8.74
C GLN A 210 -1.45 -17.20 -9.82
N THR A 211 -1.68 -16.16 -10.61
CA THR A 211 -2.58 -16.16 -11.77
C THR A 211 -1.89 -15.44 -12.93
N PRO A 212 -1.36 -16.17 -13.93
CA PRO A 212 -1.37 -17.64 -14.06
C PRO A 212 -0.55 -18.34 -12.97
N ALA A 213 -0.82 -19.63 -12.76
CA ALA A 213 -0.12 -20.43 -11.76
C ALA A 213 1.39 -20.49 -12.01
N THR A 214 2.18 -20.31 -10.95
CA THR A 214 3.64 -20.28 -10.97
C THR A 214 4.19 -21.24 -9.92
N THR A 215 4.62 -22.43 -10.36
CA THR A 215 5.17 -23.45 -9.46
C THR A 215 6.57 -23.07 -8.95
N PRO A 216 6.84 -23.13 -7.63
CA PRO A 216 8.18 -22.93 -7.08
C PRO A 216 9.23 -23.91 -7.63
N THR A 217 10.51 -23.54 -7.57
CA THR A 217 11.60 -24.46 -7.93
C THR A 217 11.86 -25.48 -6.81
N ALA A 218 12.78 -26.42 -7.03
CA ALA A 218 13.20 -27.35 -5.96
C ALA A 218 13.75 -26.62 -4.71
N GLN A 219 14.45 -25.50 -4.90
CA GLN A 219 14.90 -24.68 -3.78
C GLN A 219 13.71 -24.03 -3.07
N GLY A 220 12.78 -23.41 -3.81
CA GLY A 220 11.58 -22.81 -3.21
C GLY A 220 10.71 -23.84 -2.46
N LEU A 221 10.63 -25.10 -2.91
CA LEU A 221 9.96 -26.16 -2.17
C LEU A 221 10.71 -26.55 -0.88
N THR A 222 12.03 -26.41 -0.86
CA THR A 222 12.84 -26.57 0.36
C THR A 222 12.55 -25.43 1.34
N ASP A 223 12.52 -24.19 0.87
CA ASP A 223 12.21 -23.01 1.69
C ASP A 223 10.77 -23.06 2.24
N LYS A 224 9.82 -23.52 1.41
CA LYS A 224 8.46 -23.85 1.84
C LYS A 224 8.45 -24.88 2.97
N SER A 225 9.23 -25.96 2.85
CA SER A 225 9.29 -27.01 3.87
C SER A 225 9.84 -26.46 5.19
N ILE A 226 10.85 -25.58 5.16
CA ILE A 226 11.38 -24.88 6.34
C ILE A 226 10.27 -24.06 7.02
N LEU A 227 9.49 -23.31 6.26
CA LEU A 227 8.35 -22.56 6.78
C LEU A 227 7.32 -23.48 7.43
N GLU A 228 6.99 -24.60 6.81
CA GLU A 228 6.04 -25.59 7.37
C GLU A 228 6.58 -26.25 8.65
N GLU A 229 7.86 -26.60 8.70
CA GLU A 229 8.55 -27.13 9.89
C GLU A 229 8.58 -26.14 11.06
N ASN A 230 8.63 -24.83 10.77
CA ASN A 230 8.47 -23.76 11.76
C ASN A 230 7.02 -23.56 12.24
N GLY A 231 6.08 -24.42 11.81
CA GLY A 231 4.68 -24.40 12.25
C GLY A 231 3.79 -23.45 11.47
N ASN A 232 4.17 -23.08 10.25
CA ASN A 232 3.32 -22.31 9.34
C ASN A 232 2.49 -23.23 8.43
N THR A 233 1.35 -22.74 7.95
CA THR A 233 0.62 -23.36 6.84
C THR A 233 1.00 -22.64 5.56
N VAL A 234 1.59 -23.33 4.58
CA VAL A 234 2.09 -22.70 3.34
C VAL A 234 1.37 -23.26 2.11
N GLN A 235 0.84 -22.37 1.28
CA GLN A 235 0.11 -22.73 0.06
C GLN A 235 0.77 -22.08 -1.15
N THR A 236 1.09 -22.89 -2.16
CA THR A 236 1.70 -22.51 -3.43
C THR A 236 0.94 -23.23 -4.55
N ASP A 237 1.15 -22.83 -5.81
CA ASP A 237 0.66 -23.58 -6.97
C ASP A 237 1.35 -24.94 -7.15
#